data_AF-A0A7S3X144-F1
#
_entry.id   AF-A0A7S3X144-F1
#
_cell.length_a   1.000
_cell.length_b   1.000
_cell.length_c   1.000
_cell.angle_alpha   90.00
_cell.angle_beta   90.00
_cell.angle_gamma   90.00
#
_symmetry.space_group_name_H-M   'P 1'
#
loop_
_entity.id
_entity.type
_entity.pdbx_description
1 polymer ?
#
loop_
_entity_poly.entity_id
_entity_poly.type
_entity_poly.pdbx_seq_one_letter_code
_entity_poly.pdbx_strand_id
1 'polypeptide(L)'
;EKAQKAAQTAGDEARSKESKGAAAAKKLEAKKASLEEAMKGYLAPLKERAVASKEDKAALKKLVAIGKEFEFDASMLETLPKAVKKEPVERGTFDTLTLSKLEEEILAAVAKLDKALADGKPEQAELKAAMTGAEAAEEAAAAMLTAASDALAGAKAAEKAGKTALKEAESAAKAWLKDTKDVMDTFDSLTATLDEFRAGPLTFYGDLKDLTPPPPEPEAPEEPEVPAEAPAEVPAEAPVAVPAEGQP
;
A
#
# COMPACT_ATOMS: atom_id res chain seq x y z
N GLU A 1 -1.84 -12.42 0.67
CA GLU A 1 -2.19 -13.53 -0.26
C GLU A 1 -3.66 -14.00 -0.15
N LYS A 2 -4.13 -14.56 0.99
CA LYS A 2 -5.53 -15.05 1.09
C LYS A 2 -6.59 -13.96 0.82
N ALA A 3 -6.38 -12.74 1.33
CA ALA A 3 -7.27 -11.60 1.09
C ALA A 3 -7.29 -11.16 -0.39
N GLN A 4 -6.14 -11.13 -1.05
CA GLN A 4 -6.02 -10.81 -2.46
C GLN A 4 -6.74 -11.84 -3.34
N LYS A 5 -6.54 -13.13 -3.05
CA LYS A 5 -7.21 -14.22 -3.78
C LYS A 5 -8.73 -14.18 -3.59
N ALA A 6 -9.21 -13.84 -2.39
CA ALA A 6 -10.63 -13.66 -2.12
C ALA A 6 -11.21 -12.46 -2.88
N ALA A 7 -10.50 -11.34 -2.93
CA ALA A 7 -10.91 -10.15 -3.69
C ALA A 7 -10.98 -10.42 -5.20
N GLN A 8 -9.97 -11.10 -5.77
CA GLN A 8 -9.96 -11.52 -7.17
C GLN A 8 -11.14 -12.43 -7.52
N THR A 9 -11.39 -13.45 -6.68
CA THR A 9 -12.52 -14.37 -6.89
C THR A 9 -13.86 -13.62 -6.87
N ALA A 10 -14.04 -12.70 -5.92
CA ALA A 10 -15.23 -11.87 -5.83
C ALA A 10 -15.39 -10.95 -7.06
N GLY A 11 -14.29 -10.38 -7.56
CA GLY A 11 -14.27 -9.56 -8.78
C GLY A 11 -14.66 -10.36 -10.03
N ASP A 12 -14.11 -11.55 -10.20
CA ASP A 12 -14.44 -12.45 -11.30
C ASP A 12 -15.91 -12.88 -11.29
N GLU A 13 -16.45 -13.23 -10.11
CA GLU A 13 -17.86 -13.57 -9.94
C GLU A 13 -18.78 -12.38 -10.26
N ALA A 14 -18.45 -11.19 -9.76
CA ALA A 14 -19.21 -9.96 -10.02
C ALA A 14 -19.21 -9.64 -11.52
N ARG A 15 -18.06 -9.71 -12.18
CA ARG A 15 -17.91 -9.49 -13.63
C ARG A 15 -18.68 -10.51 -14.47
N SER A 16 -18.67 -11.78 -14.06
CA SER A 16 -19.44 -12.83 -14.75
C SER A 16 -20.94 -12.57 -14.67
N LYS A 17 -21.43 -12.17 -13.49
CA LYS A 17 -22.84 -11.82 -13.27
C LYS A 17 -23.23 -10.55 -14.04
N GLU A 18 -22.41 -9.51 -13.99
CA GLU A 18 -22.62 -8.26 -14.73
C GLU A 18 -22.72 -8.50 -16.24
N SER A 19 -21.78 -9.27 -16.81
CA SER A 19 -21.80 -9.62 -18.23
C SER A 19 -23.07 -10.39 -18.64
N LYS A 20 -23.52 -11.35 -17.80
CA LYS A 20 -24.77 -12.10 -18.04
C LYS A 20 -26.00 -11.19 -17.93
N GLY A 21 -26.04 -10.32 -16.92
CA GLY A 21 -27.12 -9.35 -16.73
C GLY A 21 -27.22 -8.35 -17.88
N ALA A 22 -26.09 -7.81 -18.32
CA ALA A 22 -26.00 -6.92 -19.48
C ALA A 22 -26.45 -7.61 -20.77
N ALA A 23 -26.02 -8.87 -20.98
CA ALA A 23 -26.47 -9.66 -22.13
C ALA A 23 -27.98 -9.95 -22.10
N ALA A 24 -28.56 -10.21 -20.92
CA ALA A 24 -30.00 -10.41 -20.76
C ALA A 24 -30.78 -9.11 -21.04
N ALA A 25 -30.33 -7.97 -20.50
CA ALA A 25 -30.95 -6.67 -20.75
C ALA A 25 -30.89 -6.28 -22.23
N LYS A 26 -29.75 -6.47 -22.90
CA LYS A 26 -29.62 -6.20 -24.33
C LYS A 26 -30.57 -7.04 -25.18
N LYS A 27 -30.83 -8.30 -24.78
CA LYS A 27 -31.83 -9.15 -25.45
C LYS A 27 -33.25 -8.60 -25.24
N LEU A 28 -33.59 -8.15 -24.05
CA LEU A 28 -34.89 -7.53 -23.76
C LEU A 28 -35.08 -6.22 -24.53
N GLU A 29 -34.05 -5.37 -24.61
CA GLU A 29 -34.07 -4.14 -25.41
C GLU A 29 -34.26 -4.41 -26.90
N ALA A 30 -33.55 -5.41 -27.44
CA ALA A 30 -33.70 -5.80 -28.85
C ALA A 30 -35.12 -6.33 -29.15
N LYS A 31 -35.68 -7.13 -28.24
CA LYS A 31 -37.07 -7.61 -28.32
C LYS A 31 -38.08 -6.46 -28.25
N LYS A 32 -37.84 -5.49 -27.37
CA LYS A 32 -38.69 -4.29 -27.27
C LYS A 32 -38.64 -3.49 -28.57
N ALA A 33 -37.44 -3.24 -29.11
CA ALA A 33 -37.26 -2.52 -30.36
C ALA A 33 -37.95 -3.23 -31.53
N SER A 34 -37.94 -4.56 -31.59
CA SER A 34 -38.63 -5.30 -32.66
C SER A 34 -40.15 -5.16 -32.58
N LEU A 35 -40.73 -5.14 -31.37
CA LEU A 35 -42.15 -4.89 -31.16
C LEU A 35 -42.56 -3.44 -31.46
N GLU A 36 -41.75 -2.46 -31.07
CA GLU A 36 -42.00 -1.06 -31.40
C GLU A 36 -41.94 -0.81 -32.91
N GLU A 37 -40.98 -1.43 -33.60
CA GLU A 37 -40.90 -1.43 -35.06
C GLU A 37 -42.10 -2.16 -35.68
N ALA A 38 -42.53 -3.28 -35.08
CA ALA A 38 -43.72 -3.99 -35.53
C ALA A 38 -44.98 -3.12 -35.45
N MET A 39 -45.11 -2.33 -34.39
CA MET A 39 -46.22 -1.42 -34.20
C MET A 39 -46.17 -0.23 -35.18
N LYS A 40 -45.05 0.49 -35.22
CA LYS A 40 -44.90 1.75 -35.96
C LYS A 40 -44.57 1.55 -37.44
N GLY A 41 -43.69 0.62 -37.74
CA GLY A 41 -43.16 0.37 -39.08
C GLY A 41 -44.02 -0.58 -39.92
N TYR A 42 -44.70 -1.55 -39.29
CA TYR A 42 -45.49 -2.57 -40.02
C TYR A 42 -47.00 -2.43 -39.80
N LEU A 43 -47.47 -2.42 -38.56
CA LEU A 43 -48.92 -2.45 -38.28
C LEU A 43 -49.60 -1.11 -38.59
N ALA A 44 -49.03 0.03 -38.19
CA ALA A 44 -49.63 1.35 -38.41
C ALA A 44 -49.92 1.65 -39.91
N PRO A 45 -48.98 1.43 -40.85
CA PRO A 45 -49.29 1.59 -42.28
C PRO A 45 -50.39 0.64 -42.77
N LEU A 46 -50.41 -0.61 -42.28
CA LEU A 46 -51.41 -1.61 -42.69
C LEU A 46 -52.82 -1.32 -42.14
N LYS A 47 -52.94 -0.48 -41.11
CA LYS A 47 -54.24 0.03 -40.64
C LYS A 47 -54.82 1.07 -41.60
N GLU A 48 -53.96 1.95 -42.14
CA GLU A 48 -54.37 3.07 -43.00
C GLU A 48 -54.57 2.70 -44.48
N ARG A 49 -53.97 1.60 -44.95
CA ARG A 49 -54.11 1.15 -46.35
C ARG A 49 -54.11 -0.37 -46.50
N ALA A 50 -54.60 -0.85 -47.64
CA ALA A 50 -54.45 -2.25 -48.02
C ALA A 50 -53.00 -2.59 -48.44
N VAL A 51 -52.64 -3.87 -48.29
CA VAL A 51 -51.39 -4.42 -48.82
C VAL A 51 -51.40 -4.38 -50.35
N ALA A 52 -50.59 -3.52 -50.95
CA ALA A 52 -50.48 -3.39 -52.41
C ALA A 52 -49.06 -3.67 -52.92
N SER A 53 -48.03 -3.22 -52.19
CA SER A 53 -46.63 -3.28 -52.62
C SER A 53 -45.91 -4.57 -52.21
N LYS A 54 -44.69 -4.79 -52.74
CA LYS A 54 -43.83 -5.90 -52.29
C LYS A 54 -43.35 -5.66 -50.86
N GLU A 55 -43.13 -4.41 -50.51
CA GLU A 55 -42.71 -3.93 -49.20
C GLU A 55 -43.79 -4.21 -48.14
N ASP A 56 -45.06 -3.96 -48.43
CA ASP A 56 -46.18 -4.26 -47.52
C ASP A 56 -46.31 -5.77 -47.27
N LYS A 57 -46.12 -6.60 -48.32
CA LYS A 57 -46.10 -8.06 -48.19
C LYS A 57 -44.93 -8.54 -47.32
N ALA A 58 -43.77 -7.87 -47.41
CA ALA A 58 -42.62 -8.17 -46.57
C ALA A 58 -42.85 -7.73 -45.11
N ALA A 59 -43.43 -6.55 -44.90
CA ALA A 59 -43.82 -6.05 -43.57
C ALA A 59 -44.82 -6.98 -42.88
N LEU A 60 -45.84 -7.46 -43.60
CA LEU A 60 -46.80 -8.44 -43.09
C LEU A 60 -46.13 -9.76 -42.69
N LYS A 61 -45.19 -10.28 -43.50
CA LYS A 61 -44.43 -11.49 -43.15
C LYS A 61 -43.61 -11.29 -41.88
N LYS A 62 -42.95 -10.13 -41.73
CA LYS A 62 -42.19 -9.78 -40.52
C LYS A 62 -43.11 -9.67 -39.31
N LEU A 63 -44.25 -9.02 -39.45
CA LEU A 63 -45.24 -8.88 -38.37
C LEU A 63 -45.76 -10.25 -37.89
N VAL A 64 -46.06 -11.17 -38.81
CA VAL A 64 -46.44 -12.56 -38.47
C VAL A 64 -45.29 -13.31 -37.81
N ALA A 65 -44.05 -13.13 -38.27
CA ALA A 65 -42.88 -13.78 -37.67
C ALA A 65 -42.64 -13.29 -36.24
N ILE A 66 -42.74 -11.98 -36.01
CA ILE A 66 -42.64 -11.37 -34.68
C ILE A 66 -43.78 -11.88 -33.80
N GLY A 67 -45.03 -11.88 -34.29
CA GLY A 67 -46.15 -12.42 -33.52
C GLY A 67 -45.94 -13.87 -33.08
N LYS A 68 -45.33 -14.72 -33.92
CA LYS A 68 -44.95 -16.08 -33.54
C LYS A 68 -43.83 -16.13 -32.49
N GLU A 69 -42.83 -15.26 -32.61
CA GLU A 69 -41.73 -15.18 -31.63
C GLU A 69 -42.23 -14.79 -30.23
N PHE A 70 -43.27 -13.95 -30.18
CA PHE A 70 -43.92 -13.50 -28.93
C PHE A 70 -45.14 -14.34 -28.53
N GLU A 71 -45.40 -15.43 -29.24
CA GLU A 71 -46.50 -16.37 -28.95
C GLU A 71 -47.90 -15.70 -28.91
N PHE A 72 -48.12 -14.73 -29.80
CA PHE A 72 -49.43 -14.12 -30.01
C PHE A 72 -50.43 -15.13 -30.57
N ASP A 73 -51.73 -14.84 -30.42
CA ASP A 73 -52.79 -15.77 -30.80
C ASP A 73 -52.66 -16.24 -32.25
N ALA A 74 -52.53 -17.55 -32.44
CA ALA A 74 -52.27 -18.15 -33.75
C ALA A 74 -53.42 -17.88 -34.74
N SER A 75 -54.66 -17.90 -34.27
CA SER A 75 -55.85 -17.65 -35.11
C SER A 75 -55.87 -16.20 -35.60
N MET A 76 -55.47 -15.25 -34.75
CA MET A 76 -55.28 -13.85 -35.09
C MET A 76 -54.17 -13.68 -36.15
N LEU A 77 -53.02 -14.36 -35.98
CA LEU A 77 -51.92 -14.30 -36.95
C LEU A 77 -52.25 -14.94 -38.30
N GLU A 78 -53.10 -15.96 -38.33
CA GLU A 78 -53.58 -16.59 -39.57
C GLU A 78 -54.62 -15.76 -40.32
N THR A 79 -55.43 -14.99 -39.59
CA THR A 79 -56.48 -14.14 -40.15
C THR A 79 -55.97 -12.77 -40.57
N LEU A 80 -54.91 -12.27 -39.92
CA LEU A 80 -54.28 -10.98 -40.21
C LEU A 80 -53.98 -10.75 -41.70
N PRO A 81 -53.36 -11.69 -42.46
CA PRO A 81 -53.13 -11.52 -43.89
C PRO A 81 -54.39 -11.33 -44.74
N LYS A 82 -55.54 -11.85 -44.30
CA LYS A 82 -56.82 -11.71 -45.00
C LYS A 82 -57.44 -10.33 -44.70
N ALA A 83 -57.29 -9.86 -43.46
CA ALA A 83 -57.78 -8.55 -43.03
C ALA A 83 -57.04 -7.39 -43.72
N VAL A 84 -55.70 -7.43 -43.74
CA VAL A 84 -54.89 -6.31 -44.28
C VAL A 84 -54.85 -6.22 -45.81
N LYS A 85 -55.32 -7.26 -46.52
CA LYS A 85 -55.47 -7.23 -47.99
C LYS A 85 -56.70 -6.46 -48.45
N LYS A 86 -57.68 -6.25 -47.56
CA LYS A 86 -58.86 -5.44 -47.83
C LYS A 86 -58.55 -3.98 -47.58
N GLU A 87 -59.15 -3.10 -48.37
CA GLU A 87 -59.14 -1.67 -48.10
C GLU A 87 -59.81 -1.39 -46.74
N PRO A 88 -59.38 -0.36 -45.99
CA PRO A 88 -59.93 -0.07 -44.67
C PRO A 88 -61.46 0.02 -44.63
N VAL A 89 -62.08 0.53 -45.69
CA VAL A 89 -63.53 0.65 -45.84
C VAL A 89 -64.25 -0.68 -46.12
N GLU A 90 -63.54 -1.68 -46.63
CA GLU A 90 -64.07 -3.02 -46.91
C GLU A 90 -63.83 -4.01 -45.76
N ARG A 91 -63.14 -3.57 -44.69
CA ARG A 91 -62.88 -4.38 -43.49
C ARG A 91 -64.15 -4.51 -42.66
N GLY A 92 -64.54 -5.74 -42.39
CA GLY A 92 -65.66 -6.02 -41.48
C GLY A 92 -65.24 -5.87 -40.02
N THR A 93 -66.22 -5.96 -39.10
CA THR A 93 -65.97 -5.87 -37.65
C THR A 93 -64.88 -6.84 -37.17
N PHE A 94 -64.83 -8.05 -37.74
CA PHE A 94 -63.81 -9.05 -37.40
C PHE A 94 -62.39 -8.65 -37.85
N ASP A 95 -62.25 -8.04 -39.02
CA ASP A 95 -60.96 -7.58 -39.55
C ASP A 95 -60.41 -6.44 -38.67
N THR A 96 -61.27 -5.49 -38.29
CA THR A 96 -60.94 -4.39 -37.38
C THR A 96 -60.57 -4.90 -36.00
N LEU A 97 -61.34 -5.84 -35.45
CA LEU A 97 -61.07 -6.42 -34.13
C LEU A 97 -59.73 -7.19 -34.10
N THR A 98 -59.41 -7.93 -35.16
CA THR A 98 -58.12 -8.62 -35.33
C THR A 98 -56.95 -7.63 -35.25
N LEU A 99 -57.05 -6.49 -35.93
CA LEU A 99 -56.00 -5.46 -35.92
C LEU A 99 -55.87 -4.78 -34.56
N SER A 100 -56.99 -4.43 -33.93
CA SER A 100 -56.99 -3.84 -32.59
C SER A 100 -56.44 -4.81 -31.53
N LYS A 101 -56.80 -6.09 -31.59
CA LYS A 101 -56.28 -7.11 -30.66
C LYS A 101 -54.78 -7.32 -30.81
N LEU A 102 -54.28 -7.34 -32.05
CA LEU A 102 -52.85 -7.43 -32.30
C LEU A 102 -52.10 -6.21 -31.73
N GLU A 103 -52.67 -5.02 -31.89
CA GLU A 103 -52.10 -3.78 -31.31
C GLU A 103 -52.07 -3.83 -29.77
N GLU A 104 -53.16 -4.28 -29.15
CA GLU A 104 -53.24 -4.49 -27.70
C GLU A 104 -52.20 -5.51 -27.21
N GLU A 105 -52.02 -6.64 -27.91
CA GLU A 105 -51.02 -7.65 -27.56
C GLU A 105 -49.58 -7.13 -27.70
N ILE A 106 -49.28 -6.38 -28.76
CA ILE A 106 -47.97 -5.73 -28.94
C ILE A 106 -47.72 -4.74 -27.80
N LEU A 107 -48.68 -3.87 -27.49
CA LEU A 107 -48.56 -2.89 -26.39
C LEU A 107 -48.38 -3.58 -25.03
N ALA A 108 -49.14 -4.64 -24.76
CA ALA A 108 -49.00 -5.42 -23.55
C ALA A 108 -47.63 -6.11 -23.45
N ALA A 109 -47.10 -6.61 -24.57
CA ALA A 109 -45.78 -7.21 -24.62
C ALA A 109 -44.67 -6.17 -24.41
N VAL A 110 -44.77 -4.99 -25.02
CA VAL A 110 -43.85 -3.86 -24.78
C VAL A 110 -43.88 -3.45 -23.30
N ALA A 111 -45.06 -3.30 -22.70
CA ALA A 111 -45.19 -2.95 -21.29
C ALA A 111 -44.58 -4.01 -20.35
N LYS A 112 -44.73 -5.31 -20.67
CA LYS A 112 -44.07 -6.40 -19.94
C LYS A 112 -42.55 -6.33 -20.04
N LEU A 113 -42.00 -6.05 -21.23
CA LEU A 113 -40.56 -5.90 -21.43
C LEU A 113 -40.01 -4.67 -20.71
N ASP A 114 -40.75 -3.55 -20.73
CA ASP A 114 -40.39 -2.34 -20.00
C ASP A 114 -40.34 -2.58 -18.50
N LYS A 115 -41.33 -3.30 -17.98
CA LYS A 115 -41.32 -3.73 -16.58
C LYS A 115 -40.11 -4.61 -16.28
N ALA A 116 -39.83 -5.63 -17.10
CA ALA A 116 -38.67 -6.50 -16.90
C ALA A 116 -37.33 -5.74 -16.95
N LEU A 117 -37.21 -4.75 -17.85
CA LEU A 117 -36.04 -3.88 -17.91
C LEU A 117 -35.94 -2.97 -16.67
N ALA A 118 -37.05 -2.43 -16.19
CA ALA A 118 -37.08 -1.62 -14.98
C ALA A 118 -36.73 -2.45 -13.73
N ASP A 119 -37.30 -3.64 -13.59
CA ASP A 119 -37.07 -4.57 -12.48
C ASP A 119 -35.61 -5.09 -12.46
N GLY A 120 -34.94 -5.15 -13.63
CA GLY A 120 -33.53 -5.54 -13.73
C GLY A 120 -32.52 -4.41 -13.45
N LYS A 121 -32.93 -3.14 -13.42
CA LYS A 121 -32.02 -2.00 -13.14
C LYS A 121 -31.39 -2.05 -11.74
N PRO A 122 -32.14 -2.34 -10.65
CA PRO A 122 -31.56 -2.48 -9.32
C PRO A 122 -30.48 -3.57 -9.26
N GLU A 123 -30.76 -4.75 -9.83
CA GLU A 123 -29.79 -5.86 -9.86
C GLU A 123 -28.51 -5.45 -10.61
N GLN A 124 -28.62 -4.77 -11.75
CA GLN A 124 -27.44 -4.26 -12.45
C GLN A 124 -26.67 -3.22 -11.64
N ALA A 125 -27.36 -2.35 -10.91
CA ALA A 125 -26.73 -1.36 -10.05
C ALA A 125 -25.99 -2.03 -8.88
N GLU A 126 -26.58 -3.05 -8.26
CA GLU A 126 -25.95 -3.85 -7.20
C GLU A 126 -24.73 -4.61 -7.72
N LEU A 127 -24.83 -5.24 -8.90
CA LEU A 127 -23.71 -5.93 -9.53
C LEU A 127 -22.56 -4.98 -9.87
N LYS A 128 -22.87 -3.78 -10.38
CA LYS A 128 -21.86 -2.75 -10.64
C LYS A 128 -21.20 -2.26 -9.35
N ALA A 129 -21.98 -2.05 -8.29
CA ALA A 129 -21.45 -1.67 -6.99
C ALA A 129 -20.57 -2.78 -6.39
N ALA A 130 -20.97 -4.04 -6.52
CA ALA A 130 -20.18 -5.20 -6.08
C ALA A 130 -18.86 -5.32 -6.85
N MET A 131 -18.87 -5.07 -8.17
CA MET A 131 -17.66 -5.04 -8.99
C MET A 131 -16.69 -3.94 -8.53
N THR A 132 -17.17 -2.70 -8.38
CA THR A 132 -16.33 -1.59 -7.88
C THR A 132 -15.80 -1.86 -6.48
N GLY A 133 -16.62 -2.46 -5.61
CA GLY A 133 -16.19 -2.87 -4.26
C GLY A 133 -15.11 -3.95 -4.29
N ALA A 134 -15.23 -4.94 -5.18
CA ALA A 134 -14.23 -5.99 -5.34
C ALA A 134 -12.91 -5.46 -5.91
N GLU A 135 -12.95 -4.56 -6.90
CA GLU A 135 -11.77 -3.88 -7.46
C GLU A 135 -11.03 -3.08 -6.39
N ALA A 136 -11.75 -2.28 -5.59
CA ALA A 136 -11.16 -1.52 -4.49
C ALA A 136 -10.54 -2.44 -3.41
N ALA A 137 -11.19 -3.57 -3.11
CA ALA A 137 -10.66 -4.54 -2.16
C ALA A 137 -9.40 -5.25 -2.69
N GLU A 138 -9.33 -5.51 -4.00
CA GLU A 138 -8.14 -6.08 -4.63
C GLU A 138 -6.95 -5.12 -4.58
N GLU A 139 -7.17 -3.85 -4.95
CA GLU A 139 -6.14 -2.81 -4.89
C GLU A 139 -5.61 -2.63 -3.45
N ALA A 140 -6.52 -2.54 -2.47
CA ALA A 140 -6.14 -2.43 -1.06
C ALA A 140 -5.35 -3.66 -0.58
N ALA A 141 -5.79 -4.88 -0.95
CA ALA A 141 -5.09 -6.10 -0.57
C ALA A 141 -3.70 -6.21 -1.23
N ALA A 142 -3.54 -5.75 -2.46
CA ALA A 142 -2.26 -5.68 -3.15
C ALA A 142 -1.30 -4.69 -2.47
N ALA A 143 -1.78 -3.48 -2.14
CA ALA A 143 -1.00 -2.49 -1.42
C ALA A 143 -0.53 -3.00 -0.04
N MET A 144 -1.43 -3.63 0.71
CA MET A 144 -1.07 -4.24 2.01
C MET A 144 -0.04 -5.36 1.87
N LEU A 145 -0.14 -6.19 0.83
CA LEU A 145 0.83 -7.25 0.59
C LEU A 145 2.22 -6.70 0.30
N THR A 146 2.32 -5.67 -0.55
CA THR A 146 3.60 -4.98 -0.84
C THR A 146 4.19 -4.39 0.43
N ALA A 147 3.41 -3.61 1.19
CA ALA A 147 3.88 -3.00 2.43
C ALA A 147 4.35 -4.04 3.46
N ALA A 148 3.63 -5.15 3.61
CA ALA A 148 4.02 -6.24 4.51
C ALA A 148 5.30 -6.94 4.04
N SER A 149 5.48 -7.12 2.73
CA SER A 149 6.68 -7.71 2.14
C SER A 149 7.91 -6.83 2.39
N ASP A 150 7.77 -5.51 2.17
CA ASP A 150 8.85 -4.54 2.40
C ASP A 150 9.22 -4.46 3.89
N ALA A 151 8.22 -4.42 4.78
CA ALA A 151 8.44 -4.43 6.22
C ALA A 151 9.16 -5.71 6.68
N LEU A 152 8.79 -6.87 6.13
CA LEU A 152 9.44 -8.14 6.43
C LEU A 152 10.88 -8.18 5.93
N ALA A 153 11.15 -7.64 4.73
CA ALA A 153 12.51 -7.51 4.20
C ALA A 153 13.37 -6.60 5.10
N GLY A 154 12.83 -5.45 5.50
CA GLY A 154 13.49 -4.52 6.43
C GLY A 154 13.78 -5.16 7.79
N ALA A 155 12.80 -5.86 8.37
CA ALA A 155 12.97 -6.56 9.65
C ALA A 155 14.06 -7.64 9.59
N LYS A 156 14.12 -8.43 8.51
CA LYS A 156 15.17 -9.44 8.30
C LYS A 156 16.56 -8.81 8.16
N ALA A 157 16.65 -7.68 7.47
CA ALA A 157 17.92 -6.95 7.35
C ALA A 157 18.38 -6.41 8.71
N ALA A 158 17.47 -5.82 9.50
CA ALA A 158 17.74 -5.33 10.84
C ALA A 158 18.13 -6.46 11.81
N GLU A 159 17.46 -7.62 11.74
CA GLU A 159 17.79 -8.81 12.52
C GLU A 159 19.23 -9.27 12.23
N LYS A 160 19.61 -9.34 10.95
CA LYS A 160 20.97 -9.74 10.54
C LYS A 160 22.01 -8.74 11.04
N ALA A 161 21.76 -7.44 10.90
CA ALA A 161 22.66 -6.40 11.37
C ALA A 161 22.83 -6.45 12.90
N GLY A 162 21.72 -6.60 13.64
CA GLY A 162 21.74 -6.74 15.09
C GLY A 162 22.52 -7.97 15.56
N LYS A 163 22.38 -9.12 14.89
CA LYS A 163 23.17 -10.32 15.18
C LYS A 163 24.67 -10.11 15.00
N THR A 164 25.08 -9.40 13.94
CA THR A 164 26.49 -9.05 13.73
C THR A 164 27.01 -8.12 14.82
N ALA A 165 26.28 -7.03 15.10
CA ALA A 165 26.67 -6.06 16.12
C ALA A 165 26.78 -6.69 17.52
N LEU A 166 25.86 -7.60 17.87
CA LEU A 166 25.92 -8.35 19.13
C LEU A 166 27.19 -9.20 19.23
N LYS A 167 27.56 -9.92 18.16
CA LYS A 167 28.78 -10.73 18.13
C LYS A 167 30.05 -9.87 18.27
N GLU A 168 30.07 -8.71 17.62
CA GLU A 168 31.18 -7.75 17.73
C GLU A 168 31.29 -7.20 19.16
N ALA A 169 30.16 -6.79 19.75
CA ALA A 169 30.11 -6.31 21.13
C ALA A 169 30.54 -7.38 22.14
N GLU A 170 30.09 -8.64 21.99
CA GLU A 170 30.53 -9.76 22.82
C GLU A 170 32.04 -9.99 22.71
N SER A 171 32.61 -9.86 21.51
CA SER A 171 34.05 -10.03 21.28
C SER A 171 34.86 -8.90 21.92
N ALA A 172 34.39 -7.66 21.76
CA ALA A 172 35.00 -6.48 22.38
C ALA A 172 34.95 -6.55 23.91
N ALA A 173 33.83 -6.98 24.49
CA ALA A 173 33.69 -7.15 25.94
C ALA A 173 34.68 -8.20 26.48
N LYS A 174 34.87 -9.32 25.77
CA LYS A 174 35.86 -10.34 26.14
C LYS A 174 37.29 -9.83 26.08
N ALA A 175 37.63 -9.08 25.03
CA ALA A 175 38.94 -8.46 24.88
C ALA A 175 39.22 -7.47 26.02
N TRP A 176 38.27 -6.56 26.28
CA TRP A 176 38.38 -5.58 27.37
C TRP A 176 38.55 -6.23 28.75
N LEU A 177 37.82 -7.31 29.05
CA LEU A 177 37.99 -8.06 30.30
C LEU A 177 39.39 -8.65 30.44
N LYS A 178 39.96 -9.18 29.36
CA LYS A 178 41.33 -9.69 29.36
C LYS A 178 42.34 -8.56 29.58
N ASP A 179 42.24 -7.48 28.82
CA ASP A 179 43.18 -6.36 28.91
C ASP A 179 43.13 -5.70 30.29
N THR A 180 41.92 -5.55 30.85
CA THR A 180 41.75 -5.02 32.21
C THR A 180 42.41 -5.92 33.24
N LYS A 181 42.28 -7.25 33.11
CA LYS A 181 42.98 -8.19 33.98
C LYS A 181 44.50 -8.03 33.89
N ASP A 182 45.06 -7.99 32.68
CA ASP A 182 46.50 -7.86 32.46
C ASP A 182 47.05 -6.54 33.05
N VAL A 183 46.31 -5.43 32.89
CA VAL A 183 46.65 -4.13 33.49
C VAL A 183 46.60 -4.18 35.02
N MET A 184 45.58 -4.80 35.60
CA MET A 184 45.45 -4.91 37.06
C MET A 184 46.57 -5.79 37.65
N ASP A 185 46.85 -6.95 37.05
CA ASP A 185 47.95 -7.83 37.47
C ASP A 185 49.30 -7.09 37.41
N THR A 186 49.51 -6.26 36.39
CA THR A 186 50.72 -5.41 36.24
C THR A 186 50.77 -4.31 37.30
N PHE A 187 49.65 -3.64 37.56
CA PHE A 187 49.54 -2.60 38.58
C PHE A 187 49.88 -3.14 39.98
N ASP A 188 49.35 -4.31 40.34
CA ASP A 188 49.63 -4.97 41.61
C ASP A 188 51.13 -5.31 41.74
N SER A 189 51.74 -5.84 40.67
CA SER A 189 53.18 -6.13 40.61
C SER A 189 54.06 -4.89 40.77
N LEU A 190 53.74 -3.80 40.06
CA LEU A 190 54.47 -2.54 40.15
C LEU A 190 54.32 -1.89 41.53
N THR A 191 53.14 -1.99 42.14
CA THR A 191 52.89 -1.50 43.50
C THR A 191 53.75 -2.26 44.50
N ALA A 192 53.78 -3.58 44.42
CA ALA A 192 54.65 -4.41 45.26
C ALA A 192 56.14 -4.06 45.08
N THR A 193 56.59 -3.88 43.84
CA THR A 193 57.98 -3.49 43.52
C THR A 193 58.33 -2.11 44.10
N LEU A 194 57.40 -1.15 44.00
CA LEU A 194 57.58 0.19 44.55
C LEU A 194 57.68 0.18 46.07
N ASP A 195 56.83 -0.62 46.72
CA ASP A 195 56.84 -0.78 48.18
C ASP A 195 58.15 -1.44 48.64
N GLU A 196 58.64 -2.46 47.93
CA GLU A 196 59.96 -3.06 48.19
C GLU A 196 61.11 -2.06 48.02
N PHE A 197 61.09 -1.26 46.95
CA PHE A 197 62.09 -0.20 46.73
C PHE A 197 62.11 0.85 47.85
N ARG A 198 60.92 1.28 48.28
CA ARG A 198 60.74 2.25 49.37
C ARG A 198 61.23 1.69 50.71
N ALA A 199 60.85 0.45 51.03
CA ALA A 199 61.22 -0.20 52.28
C ALA A 199 62.69 -0.62 52.36
N GLY A 200 63.33 -0.92 51.22
CA GLY A 200 64.73 -1.35 51.15
C GLY A 200 65.67 -0.25 50.66
N PRO A 201 66.04 -0.22 49.37
CA PRO A 201 67.06 0.68 48.81
C PRO A 201 66.92 2.16 49.19
N LEU A 202 65.70 2.71 49.19
CA LEU A 202 65.48 4.12 49.52
C LEU A 202 65.79 4.41 51.00
N THR A 203 65.42 3.50 51.90
CA THR A 203 65.73 3.59 53.32
C THR A 203 67.24 3.51 53.54
N PHE A 204 67.93 2.54 52.93
CA PHE A 204 69.39 2.42 53.00
C PHE A 204 70.13 3.66 52.46
N TYR A 205 69.62 4.26 51.39
CA TYR A 205 70.20 5.50 50.85
C TYR A 205 70.05 6.67 51.83
N GLY A 206 68.91 6.77 52.54
CA GLY A 206 68.70 7.73 53.62
C GLY A 206 69.74 7.57 54.72
N ASP A 207 69.91 6.33 55.21
CA ASP A 207 70.91 6.00 56.25
C ASP A 207 72.33 6.39 55.82
N LEU A 208 72.71 6.12 54.55
CA LEU A 208 74.02 6.49 54.01
C LEU A 208 74.22 8.00 53.89
N LYS A 209 73.17 8.75 53.53
CA LYS A 209 73.21 10.21 53.51
C LYS A 209 73.48 10.79 54.89
N ASP A 210 72.83 10.26 55.92
CA ASP A 210 73.03 10.69 57.30
C ASP A 210 74.43 10.33 57.84
N LEU A 211 75.05 9.29 57.30
CA LEU A 211 76.43 8.88 57.61
C LEU A 211 77.51 9.63 56.81
N THR A 212 77.13 10.47 55.84
CA THR A 212 78.10 11.24 55.04
C THR A 212 78.49 12.50 55.82
N PRO A 213 79.77 12.68 56.20
CA PRO A 213 80.20 13.90 56.90
C PRO A 213 80.03 15.13 56.01
N PRO A 214 79.70 16.31 56.57
CA PRO A 214 79.51 17.53 55.78
C PRO A 214 80.74 17.79 54.90
N PRO A 215 80.57 18.23 53.63
CA PRO A 215 81.69 18.54 52.75
C PRO A 215 82.68 19.43 53.51
N PRO A 216 83.99 19.10 53.54
CA PRO A 216 84.95 19.92 54.24
C PRO A 216 84.86 21.34 53.69
N GLU A 217 84.56 22.29 54.58
CA GLU A 217 84.64 23.72 54.27
C GLU A 217 86.01 23.98 53.64
N PRO A 218 86.11 24.67 52.48
CA PRO A 218 87.41 25.04 51.93
C PRO A 218 88.18 25.78 53.03
N GLU A 219 89.34 25.23 53.42
CA GLU A 219 90.22 25.77 54.45
C GLU A 219 90.40 27.27 54.23
N ALA A 220 89.73 28.06 55.07
CA ALA A 220 89.95 29.48 55.15
C ALA A 220 91.33 29.69 55.79
N PRO A 221 92.23 30.43 55.12
CA PRO A 221 93.62 30.60 55.54
C PRO A 221 93.72 31.32 56.88
N GLU A 222 94.74 30.95 57.67
CA GLU A 222 95.11 31.57 58.95
C GLU A 222 95.03 33.11 58.88
N GLU A 223 94.29 33.68 59.84
CA GLU A 223 94.18 35.11 60.09
C GLU A 223 95.57 35.77 60.28
N PRO A 224 95.78 36.94 59.69
CA PRO A 224 96.41 38.03 60.40
C PRO A 224 95.38 39.09 60.82
N GLU A 225 95.57 39.58 62.03
CA GLU A 225 94.73 40.49 62.79
C GLU A 225 94.44 41.86 62.13
N VAL A 226 93.27 42.41 62.52
CA VAL A 226 92.84 43.82 62.66
C VAL A 226 92.82 44.76 61.44
N PRO A 227 92.02 45.84 61.48
CA PRO A 227 90.62 46.00 61.88
C PRO A 227 89.83 46.83 60.84
N ALA A 228 88.54 47.08 61.14
CA ALA A 228 87.80 48.29 60.79
C ALA A 228 86.76 48.26 59.65
N GLU A 229 85.66 48.91 60.01
CA GLU A 229 84.70 49.66 59.21
C GLU A 229 83.57 48.93 58.45
N ALA A 230 82.37 49.36 58.83
CA ALA A 230 81.08 49.27 58.16
C ALA A 230 81.11 49.99 56.78
N PRO A 231 79.99 50.22 56.04
CA PRO A 231 78.59 49.80 56.19
C PRO A 231 77.90 49.36 54.86
N ALA A 232 76.59 49.02 54.95
CA ALA A 232 75.56 49.14 53.88
C ALA A 232 75.72 48.22 52.64
N GLU A 233 74.73 47.82 51.84
CA GLU A 233 73.32 48.19 51.67
C GLU A 233 72.63 47.05 50.86
N VAL A 234 71.32 46.93 51.05
CA VAL A 234 70.25 46.24 50.29
C VAL A 234 70.24 46.59 48.77
N PRO A 235 69.31 46.13 47.89
CA PRO A 235 68.37 44.98 47.83
C PRO A 235 68.19 44.35 46.40
N ALA A 236 67.15 43.51 46.24
CA ALA A 236 66.28 43.35 45.04
C ALA A 236 66.82 42.45 43.91
N GLU A 237 66.02 41.75 43.09
CA GLU A 237 64.59 41.45 42.98
C GLU A 237 64.49 40.25 42.02
N ALA A 238 63.32 39.59 41.99
CA ALA A 238 62.91 38.55 41.02
C ALA A 238 62.70 39.16 39.59
N PRO A 239 61.97 38.57 38.61
CA PRO A 239 61.43 37.22 38.38
C PRO A 239 61.81 36.69 36.96
N VAL A 240 61.18 35.66 36.34
CA VAL A 240 60.06 35.71 35.35
C VAL A 240 59.70 34.25 35.01
N ALA A 241 58.47 33.74 35.28
CA ALA A 241 57.26 33.62 34.42
C ALA A 241 57.40 32.74 33.14
N VAL A 242 56.78 31.54 33.00
CA VAL A 242 55.38 31.19 32.59
C VAL A 242 55.18 31.36 31.05
N PRO A 243 54.53 30.44 30.25
CA PRO A 243 53.16 29.89 30.38
C PRO A 243 53.03 28.37 30.07
N ALA A 244 51.98 27.59 30.42
CA ALA A 244 50.51 27.71 30.43
C ALA A 244 49.81 27.56 29.06
N GLU A 245 49.29 26.37 28.78
CA GLU A 245 48.07 26.04 28.00
C GLU A 245 47.63 24.66 28.56
N GLY A 246 46.39 24.33 28.86
CA GLY A 246 45.08 24.79 28.39
C GLY A 246 44.22 23.51 28.34
N GLN A 247 43.27 23.40 29.25
CA GLN A 247 42.51 22.21 29.67
C GLN A 247 41.27 21.97 28.75
N PRO A 248 40.24 21.24 29.23
CA PRO A 248 39.78 19.89 28.89
C PRO A 248 38.89 19.74 27.64
#